data_AF-A0A841KRI6-F1
#
_entry.id   AF-A0A841KRI6-F1
#
_cell.length_a   1.000
_cell.length_b   1.000
_cell.length_c   1.000
_cell.angle_alpha   90.00
_cell.angle_beta   90.00
_cell.angle_gamma   90.00
#
_symmetry.space_group_name_H-M   'P 1'
#
loop_
_entity.id
_entity.type
_entity.pdbx_description
1 polymer ?
#
loop_
_entity_poly.entity_id
_entity_poly.type
_entity_poly.pdbx_seq_one_letter_code
_entity_poly.pdbx_strand_id
1 'polypeptide(L)'
;MLKFVAAFVGLAEGIVVGSAVVAFITLLDIVPRLAQLTDTENWIRFYEIVIISSGTIISFAWFSNTSLNFGKTILVVIGLLMGVFVGLLASALTEVTNVIPVIVNRFRLHDYIGYVLGALVTGKVIGSLIYWLCINK
;
A
#
# COMPACT_ATOMS: atom_id res chain seq x y z
N MET A 1 -19.12 -18.72 23.65
CA MET A 1 -18.77 -19.18 22.29
C MET A 1 -18.61 -18.03 21.29
N LEU A 2 -19.61 -17.16 21.10
CA LEU A 2 -19.55 -16.04 20.13
C LEU A 2 -18.33 -15.10 20.30
N LYS A 3 -17.95 -14.77 21.54
CA LYS A 3 -16.80 -13.88 21.82
C LYS A 3 -15.45 -14.47 21.39
N PHE A 4 -15.28 -15.78 21.50
CA PHE A 4 -14.05 -16.47 21.06
C PHE A 4 -13.97 -16.51 19.54
N VAL A 5 -15.09 -16.74 18.85
CA VAL A 5 -15.16 -16.67 17.39
C VAL A 5 -14.86 -15.26 16.90
N ALA A 6 -15.44 -14.23 17.52
CA ALA A 6 -15.17 -12.84 17.19
C ALA A 6 -13.69 -12.47 17.41
N ALA A 7 -13.05 -12.96 18.49
CA ALA A 7 -11.63 -12.75 18.74
C ALA A 7 -10.76 -13.41 17.65
N PHE A 8 -11.11 -14.63 17.21
CA PHE A 8 -10.40 -15.31 16.13
C PHE A 8 -10.55 -14.61 14.77
N VAL A 9 -11.76 -14.17 14.44
CA VAL A 9 -12.04 -13.43 13.20
C VAL A 9 -11.30 -12.10 13.20
N GLY A 10 -11.36 -11.33 14.30
CA GLY A 10 -10.62 -10.07 14.42
C GLY A 10 -9.11 -10.24 14.32
N LEU A 11 -8.55 -11.32 14.87
CA LEU A 11 -7.13 -11.62 14.74
C LEU A 11 -6.77 -12.01 13.29
N ALA A 12 -7.61 -12.81 12.63
CA ALA A 12 -7.41 -13.19 11.23
C ALA A 12 -7.47 -11.96 10.31
N GLU A 13 -8.46 -11.09 10.48
CA GLU A 13 -8.56 -9.83 9.73
C GLU A 13 -7.35 -8.93 10.00
N GLY A 14 -6.91 -8.80 11.24
CA GLY A 14 -5.71 -8.03 11.59
C GLY A 14 -4.45 -8.52 10.89
N ILE A 15 -4.24 -9.85 10.81
CA ILE A 15 -3.12 -10.44 10.06
C ILE A 15 -3.24 -10.15 8.57
N VAL A 16 -4.43 -10.33 7.98
CA VAL A 16 -4.66 -10.11 6.54
C VAL A 16 -4.43 -8.64 6.18
N VAL A 17 -5.00 -7.69 6.93
CA VAL A 17 -4.83 -6.26 6.67
C VAL A 17 -3.38 -5.83 6.91
N GLY A 18 -2.75 -6.27 8.01
CA GLY A 18 -1.36 -5.94 8.32
C GLY A 18 -0.39 -6.46 7.25
N SER A 19 -0.54 -7.71 6.84
CA SER A 19 0.26 -8.31 5.76
C SER A 19 0.05 -7.60 4.42
N ALA A 20 -1.18 -7.21 4.08
CA ALA A 20 -1.47 -6.45 2.87
C ALA A 20 -0.76 -5.08 2.86
N VAL A 21 -0.77 -4.36 3.98
CA VAL A 21 -0.08 -3.07 4.10
C VAL A 21 1.43 -3.23 3.98
N VAL A 22 2.03 -4.21 4.67
CA VAL A 22 3.47 -4.48 4.59
C VAL A 22 3.86 -4.88 3.17
N ALA A 23 3.12 -5.81 2.55
CA ALA A 23 3.36 -6.25 1.18
C ALA A 23 3.23 -5.09 0.18
N PHE A 24 2.25 -4.20 0.36
CA PHE A 24 2.09 -3.03 -0.49
C PHE A 24 3.29 -2.08 -0.41
N ILE A 25 3.75 -1.76 0.81
CA ILE A 25 4.87 -0.85 1.03
C ILE A 25 6.18 -1.43 0.49
N THR A 26 6.38 -2.74 0.63
CA THR A 26 7.59 -3.43 0.13
C THR A 26 7.56 -3.64 -1.38
N LEU A 27 6.44 -4.04 -1.97
CA LEU A 27 6.32 -4.25 -3.43
C LEU A 27 6.49 -2.97 -4.25
N LEU A 28 6.12 -1.83 -3.68
CA LEU A 28 6.34 -0.52 -4.30
C LEU A 28 7.74 0.05 -4.03
N ASP A 29 8.61 -0.69 -3.33
CA ASP A 29 9.96 -0.26 -2.93
C ASP A 29 9.97 1.13 -2.26
N ILE A 30 8.94 1.46 -1.49
CA ILE A 30 8.81 2.76 -0.83
C ILE A 30 9.96 2.95 0.17
N VAL A 31 10.25 1.93 1.00
CA VAL A 31 11.29 2.00 2.04
C VAL A 31 12.69 2.10 1.44
N PRO A 32 13.11 1.23 0.50
CA PRO A 32 14.39 1.38 -0.19
C PRO A 32 14.54 2.75 -0.86
N ARG A 33 13.50 3.26 -1.51
CA ARG A 33 13.55 4.55 -2.20
C ARG A 33 13.68 5.74 -1.26
N LEU A 34 13.02 5.70 -0.11
CA LEU A 34 13.22 6.67 0.97
C LEU A 34 14.67 6.65 1.46
N ALA A 35 15.21 5.45 1.72
CA ALA A 35 16.57 5.29 2.21
C ALA A 35 17.62 5.75 1.19
N GLN A 36 17.38 5.55 -0.11
CA GLN A 36 18.22 6.07 -1.19
C GLN A 36 18.16 7.60 -1.27
N LEU A 37 16.97 8.20 -1.17
CA LEU A 37 16.81 9.66 -1.21
C LEU A 37 17.49 10.37 -0.03
N THR A 38 17.66 9.69 1.10
CA THR A 38 18.32 10.22 2.29
C THR A 38 19.77 9.74 2.45
N ASP A 39 20.34 9.04 1.46
CA ASP A 39 21.68 8.44 1.50
C ASP A 39 21.92 7.52 2.72
N THR A 40 20.88 6.81 3.17
CA THR A 40 20.87 5.96 4.38
C THR A 40 20.40 4.52 4.09
N GLU A 41 20.84 3.95 2.98
CA GLU A 41 20.49 2.57 2.57
C GLU A 41 20.84 1.52 3.63
N ASN A 42 21.90 1.75 4.40
CA ASN A 42 22.32 0.87 5.50
C ASN A 42 21.28 0.75 6.64
N TRP A 43 20.30 1.65 6.69
CA TRP A 43 19.32 1.74 7.77
C TRP A 43 17.92 1.25 7.39
N ILE A 44 17.72 0.61 6.23
CA ILE A 44 16.40 0.14 5.77
C ILE A 44 15.61 -0.60 6.86
N ARG A 45 16.27 -1.51 7.59
CA ARG A 45 15.63 -2.27 8.68
C ARG A 45 15.08 -1.37 9.80
N PHE A 46 15.75 -0.25 10.08
CA PHE A 46 15.28 0.73 11.05
C PHE A 46 14.01 1.44 10.56
N TYR A 47 13.94 1.81 9.28
CA TYR A 47 12.73 2.39 8.69
C TYR A 47 11.54 1.42 8.79
N GLU A 48 11.74 0.14 8.47
CA GLU A 48 10.69 -0.88 8.60
C GLU A 48 10.17 -0.99 10.03
N ILE A 49 11.07 -1.03 11.02
CA ILE A 49 10.71 -1.09 12.45
C ILE A 49 9.93 0.16 12.85
N VAL A 50 10.36 1.34 12.41
CA VAL A 50 9.64 2.61 12.69
C VAL A 50 8.24 2.60 12.08
N ILE A 51 8.07 2.12 10.85
CA ILE A 51 6.76 2.03 10.18
C ILE A 51 5.84 1.05 10.93
N ILE A 52 6.34 -0.14 11.29
CA ILE A 52 5.55 -1.17 12.00
C ILE A 52 5.17 -0.67 13.41
N SER A 53 6.12 -0.13 14.16
CA SER A 53 5.89 0.35 15.52
C SER A 53 4.94 1.55 15.55
N SER A 54 5.14 2.55 14.70
CA SER A 54 4.25 3.71 14.61
C SER A 54 2.83 3.31 14.16
N GLY A 55 2.70 2.43 13.16
CA GLY A 55 1.39 1.92 12.72
C GLY A 55 0.65 1.19 13.84
N THR A 56 1.36 0.40 14.64
CA THR A 56 0.78 -0.32 15.80
C THR A 56 0.32 0.65 16.88
N ILE A 57 1.16 1.62 17.25
CA ILE A 57 0.85 2.62 18.29
C ILE A 57 -0.34 3.49 17.88
N ILE A 58 -0.36 3.98 16.64
CA ILE A 58 -1.44 4.83 16.12
C ILE A 58 -2.74 4.04 16.02
N SER A 59 -2.70 2.77 15.59
CA SER A 59 -3.89 1.92 15.54
C SER A 59 -4.50 1.69 16.93
N PHE A 60 -3.65 1.50 17.95
CA PHE A 60 -4.10 1.37 19.33
C PHE A 60 -4.68 2.68 19.89
N ALA A 61 -4.03 3.82 19.59
CA ALA A 61 -4.52 5.14 19.97
C ALA A 61 -5.87 5.50 19.30
N TRP A 62 -6.08 5.03 18.08
CA TRP A 62 -7.36 5.18 17.38
C TRP A 62 -8.46 4.37 18.07
N PHE A 63 -8.15 3.14 18.49
CA PHE A 63 -9.08 2.30 19.25
C PHE A 63 -9.47 2.90 20.62
N SER A 64 -8.54 3.58 21.31
CA SER A 64 -8.84 4.24 22.58
C SER A 64 -9.66 5.54 22.43
N ASN A 65 -10.05 5.89 21.20
CA ASN A 65 -10.77 7.13 20.85
C ASN A 65 -10.11 8.39 21.44
N THR A 66 -8.79 8.35 21.58
CA THR A 66 -8.03 9.44 22.17
C THR A 66 -7.92 10.54 21.14
N SER A 67 -8.67 11.62 21.34
CA SER A 67 -8.54 12.82 20.53
C SER A 67 -7.26 13.57 20.94
N LEU A 68 -6.22 13.43 20.13
CA LEU A 68 -5.00 14.21 20.27
C LEU A 68 -5.21 15.57 19.59
N ASN A 69 -5.37 16.61 20.39
CA ASN A 69 -5.54 17.96 19.88
C ASN A 69 -4.15 18.57 19.57
N PHE A 70 -3.68 18.36 18.34
CA PHE A 70 -2.40 18.91 17.88
C PHE A 70 -2.54 20.40 17.54
N GLY A 71 -1.54 21.21 17.92
CA GLY A 71 -1.47 22.60 17.52
C GLY A 71 -1.37 22.77 16.00
N LYS A 72 -1.85 23.89 15.46
CA LYS A 72 -1.87 24.18 14.01
C LYS A 72 -0.52 23.95 13.32
N THR A 73 0.59 24.28 13.99
CA THR A 73 1.95 24.07 13.47
C THR A 73 2.27 22.60 13.20
N ILE A 74 1.86 21.70 14.09
CA ILE A 74 2.11 20.25 13.97
C ILE A 74 1.30 19.68 12.81
N LEU A 75 0.06 20.14 12.63
CA LEU A 75 -0.79 19.76 11.49
C LEU A 75 -0.15 20.10 10.14
N VAL A 76 0.49 21.28 10.02
CA VAL A 76 1.19 21.66 8.78
C VAL A 76 2.33 20.69 8.48
N VAL A 77 3.14 20.33 9.49
CA VAL A 77 4.24 19.38 9.32
C VAL A 77 3.73 18.00 8.92
N ILE A 78 2.67 17.50 9.57
CA ILE A 78 2.04 16.22 9.21
C ILE A 78 1.50 16.26 7.76
N GLY A 79 0.87 17.37 7.37
CA GLY A 79 0.38 17.57 6.01
C GLY A 79 1.50 17.52 4.95
N LEU A 80 2.65 18.14 5.23
CA LEU A 80 3.82 18.08 4.36
C LEU A 80 4.37 16.66 4.26
N LEU A 81 4.49 15.95 5.38
CA LEU A 81 4.94 14.55 5.39
C LEU A 81 4.00 13.64 4.61
N MET A 82 2.68 13.86 4.70
CA MET A 82 1.70 13.15 3.89
C MET A 82 1.85 13.49 2.40
N GLY A 83 2.14 14.74 2.06
CA GLY A 83 2.47 15.13 0.68
C GLY A 83 3.70 14.39 0.13
N VAL A 84 4.76 14.26 0.93
CA VAL A 84 5.95 13.49 0.57
C VAL A 84 5.60 12.01 0.36
N PHE A 85 4.83 11.41 1.27
CA PHE A 85 4.38 10.02 1.14
C PHE A 85 3.55 9.78 -0.12
N VAL A 86 2.57 10.64 -0.41
CA VAL A 86 1.75 10.55 -1.63
C VAL A 86 2.60 10.77 -2.88
N GLY A 87 3.57 11.68 -2.84
CA GLY A 87 4.53 11.90 -3.94
C GLY A 87 5.37 10.65 -4.24
N LEU A 88 5.88 9.99 -3.19
CA LEU A 88 6.61 8.72 -3.33
C LEU A 88 5.73 7.62 -3.91
N LEU A 89 4.47 7.51 -3.46
CA LEU A 89 3.51 6.57 -4.02
C LEU A 89 3.25 6.82 -5.52
N ALA A 90 3.06 8.07 -5.93
CA ALA A 90 2.85 8.41 -7.32
C ALA A 90 4.08 8.08 -8.20
N SER A 91 5.28 8.35 -7.68
CA SER A 91 6.54 8.01 -8.34
C SER A 91 6.72 6.49 -8.50
N ALA A 92 6.52 5.73 -7.42
CA ALA A 92 6.59 4.28 -7.43
C ALA A 92 5.58 3.65 -8.40
N LEU A 93 4.34 4.18 -8.41
CA LEU A 93 3.33 3.70 -9.35
C LEU A 93 3.73 3.94 -10.80
N THR A 94 4.32 5.11 -11.08
CA THR A 94 4.83 5.44 -12.42
C THR A 94 5.92 4.46 -12.85
N GLU A 95 6.86 4.13 -11.97
CA GLU A 95 7.91 3.15 -12.24
C GLU A 95 7.37 1.75 -12.51
N VAL A 96 6.41 1.28 -11.70
CA VAL A 96 5.75 -0.01 -11.92
C VAL A 96 4.95 0.00 -13.22
N THR A 97 4.26 1.10 -13.55
CA THR A 97 3.55 1.20 -14.84
C THR A 97 4.50 1.23 -16.03
N ASN A 98 5.73 1.72 -15.85
CA ASN A 98 6.76 1.70 -16.87
C ASN A 98 7.26 0.28 -17.20
N VAL A 99 6.86 -0.75 -16.44
CA VAL A 99 7.09 -2.16 -16.79
C VAL A 99 6.22 -2.60 -17.97
N ILE A 100 5.02 -2.03 -18.15
CA ILE A 100 4.11 -2.34 -19.26
C ILE A 100 4.79 -2.09 -20.62
N PRO A 101 5.35 -0.90 -20.93
CA PRO A 101 6.04 -0.67 -22.19
C PRO A 101 7.30 -1.54 -22.34
N VAL A 102 7.99 -1.89 -21.24
CA VAL A 102 9.14 -2.83 -21.29
C VAL A 102 8.72 -4.21 -21.80
N ILE A 103 7.59 -4.73 -21.32
CA ILE A 103 7.03 -6.02 -21.78
C ILE A 103 6.65 -5.91 -23.26
N VAL A 104 5.98 -4.82 -23.66
CA VAL A 104 5.57 -4.60 -25.05
C VAL A 104 6.77 -4.58 -25.99
N ASN A 105 7.84 -3.87 -25.63
CA ASN A 105 9.07 -3.81 -26.40
C ASN A 105 9.76 -5.19 -26.46
N ARG A 106 9.78 -5.94 -25.35
CA ARG A 106 10.42 -7.25 -25.27
C ARG A 106 9.74 -8.30 -26.16
N PHE A 107 8.41 -8.28 -26.22
CA PHE A 107 7.63 -9.19 -27.06
C PHE A 107 7.34 -8.63 -28.46
N ARG A 108 7.85 -7.44 -28.80
CA ARG A 108 7.60 -6.73 -30.07
C ARG A 108 6.11 -6.54 -30.38
N LEU A 109 5.32 -6.26 -29.34
CA LEU A 109 3.85 -6.12 -29.41
C LEU A 109 3.40 -4.67 -29.61
N HIS A 110 4.20 -3.83 -30.26
CA HIS A 110 3.94 -2.38 -30.38
C HIS A 110 2.55 -2.07 -30.94
N ASP A 111 2.14 -2.78 -31.99
CA ASP A 111 0.83 -2.59 -32.64
C ASP A 111 -0.34 -3.16 -31.81
N TYR A 112 -0.04 -3.99 -30.80
CA TYR A 112 -1.03 -4.70 -30.00
C TYR A 112 -1.17 -4.18 -28.56
N ILE A 113 -0.54 -3.05 -28.23
CA ILE A 113 -0.55 -2.51 -26.86
C ILE A 113 -1.97 -2.26 -26.35
N GLY A 114 -2.88 -1.80 -27.23
CA GLY A 114 -4.28 -1.59 -26.90
C GLY A 114 -5.00 -2.88 -26.52
N TYR A 115 -4.68 -4.00 -27.17
CA TYR A 115 -5.26 -5.31 -26.84
C TYR A 115 -4.70 -5.86 -25.52
N VAL A 116 -3.41 -5.65 -25.23
CA VAL A 116 -2.79 -6.03 -23.95
C VAL A 116 -3.44 -5.27 -22.79
N LEU A 117 -3.57 -3.95 -22.93
CA LEU A 117 -4.26 -3.12 -21.93
C LEU A 117 -5.73 -3.50 -21.80
N GLY A 118 -6.42 -3.73 -22.93
CA GLY A 118 -7.81 -4.17 -22.96
C GLY A 118 -8.02 -5.50 -22.24
N ALA A 119 -7.16 -6.49 -22.45
CA ALA A 119 -7.20 -7.78 -21.75
C ALA A 119 -6.98 -7.61 -20.24
N LEU A 120 -6.04 -6.75 -19.83
CA LEU A 120 -5.74 -6.49 -18.43
C LEU A 120 -6.89 -5.79 -17.71
N VAL A 121 -7.47 -4.75 -18.32
CA VAL A 121 -8.65 -4.05 -17.78
C VAL A 121 -9.84 -5.00 -17.70
N THR A 122 -10.11 -5.76 -18.77
CA THR A 122 -11.23 -6.70 -18.82
C THR A 122 -11.08 -7.79 -17.76
N GLY A 123 -9.88 -8.35 -17.58
CA GLY A 123 -9.59 -9.31 -16.51
C GLY A 123 -9.85 -8.73 -15.13
N LYS A 124 -9.44 -7.47 -14.88
CA LYS A 124 -9.71 -6.76 -13.61
C LYS A 124 -11.20 -6.55 -13.37
N VAL A 125 -11.94 -6.14 -14.40
CA VAL A 125 -13.39 -5.92 -14.33
C VAL A 125 -14.13 -7.24 -14.09
N ILE A 126 -13.80 -8.29 -14.84
CA ILE A 126 -14.38 -9.64 -14.65
C ILE A 126 -14.09 -10.16 -13.25
N GLY A 127 -12.85 -10.06 -12.77
CA GLY A 127 -12.49 -10.48 -11.41
C GLY A 127 -13.27 -9.72 -10.34
N SER A 128 -13.45 -8.41 -10.50
CA SER A 128 -14.28 -7.59 -9.61
C SER A 128 -15.77 -7.99 -9.64
N LEU A 129 -16.31 -8.23 -10.83
CA LEU A 129 -17.69 -8.71 -11.01
C LEU A 129 -17.92 -10.07 -10.36
N ILE A 130 -16.99 -11.02 -10.52
CA ILE A 130 -17.07 -12.34 -9.87
C ILE A 130 -17.04 -12.20 -8.35
N TYR A 131 -16.15 -11.37 -7.82
CA TYR A 131 -16.07 -11.12 -6.37
C TYR A 131 -17.40 -10.62 -5.82
N TRP A 132 -18.01 -9.61 -6.47
CA TRP A 132 -19.26 -9.01 -5.98
C TRP A 132 -20.51 -9.85 -6.23
N LEU A 133 -20.62 -10.53 -7.37
CA LEU A 133 -21.84 -11.26 -7.75
C LEU A 133 -21.90 -12.69 -7.20
N CYS A 134 -20.75 -13.37 -7.09
CA CYS A 134 -20.68 -14.78 -6.71
C CYS A 134 -20.11 -15.02 -5.32
N ILE A 135 -19.07 -14.29 -4.90
CA ILE A 135 -18.36 -14.56 -3.64
C ILE A 135 -18.94 -13.75 -2.47
N ASN A 136 -19.22 -12.47 -2.68
CA ASN A 136 -19.69 -11.55 -1.64
C ASN A 136 -21.23 -11.60 -1.44
N LYS A 137 -21.82 -12.80 -1.54
CA LYS A 137 -23.26 -13.05 -1.37
C LYS A 137 -23.53 -13.96 -0.18
#